data_AF-A0A9X3YNI9-F1
#
_entry.id   AF-A0A9X3YNI9-F1
#
_cell.length_a   1.000
_cell.length_b   1.000
_cell.length_c   1.000
_cell.angle_alpha   90.00
_cell.angle_beta   90.00
_cell.angle_gamma   90.00
#
_symmetry.space_group_name_H-M   'P 1'
#
loop_
_entity.id
_entity.type
_entity.pdbx_description
1 polymer ?
#
loop_
_entity_poly.entity_id
_entity_poly.type
_entity_poly.pdbx_seq_one_letter_code
_entity_poly.pdbx_strand_id
1 'polypeptide(L)'
;MSGYAYIWEFHVPAERRDEFERHYADGGTWVRLFRRAPGYVQTLLLRDRDMSERYVTIDRWIDESAYKAFRLNFGDEYRALDALCEGFAKREVALGTFDEIGVD
;
A
#
# COMPACT_ATOMS: atom_id res chain seq x y z
N MET A 1 2.50 -10.35 -20.11
CA MET A 1 1.64 -10.33 -18.90
C MET A 1 1.64 -8.89 -18.41
N SER A 2 0.50 -8.33 -17.99
CA SER A 2 0.47 -7.00 -17.36
C SER A 2 0.64 -7.17 -15.86
N GLY A 3 1.48 -6.33 -15.25
CA GLY A 3 1.52 -6.24 -13.79
C GLY A 3 0.22 -5.62 -13.26
N TYR A 4 -0.01 -5.72 -11.97
CA TYR A 4 -1.19 -5.15 -11.30
C TYR A 4 -0.76 -4.21 -10.18
N ALA A 5 -1.36 -3.02 -10.12
CA ALA A 5 -1.10 -2.04 -9.07
C ALA A 5 -2.40 -1.66 -8.35
N TYR A 6 -2.35 -1.60 -7.02
CA TYR A 6 -3.40 -0.99 -6.21
C TYR A 6 -2.87 0.29 -5.58
N ILE A 7 -3.57 1.41 -5.81
CA ILE A 7 -3.10 2.74 -5.43
C ILE A 7 -4.04 3.37 -4.41
N TRP A 8 -3.45 3.92 -3.35
CA TRP A 8 -4.14 4.66 -2.32
C TRP A 8 -3.53 6.05 -2.12
N GLU A 9 -4.37 7.00 -1.75
CA GLU A 9 -3.99 8.33 -1.29
C GLU A 9 -4.32 8.47 0.21
N PHE A 10 -3.40 9.10 0.94
CA PHE A 10 -3.53 9.39 2.36
C PHE A 10 -3.25 10.87 2.61
N HIS A 11 -4.03 11.50 3.50
CA HIS A 11 -3.72 12.82 4.05
C HIS A 11 -3.33 12.66 5.52
N VAL A 12 -2.02 12.75 5.78
CA VAL A 12 -1.39 12.43 7.05
C VAL A 12 -0.93 13.72 7.74
N PRO A 13 -1.47 14.05 8.92
CA PRO A 13 -1.07 15.25 9.65
C PRO A 13 0.37 15.14 10.15
N ALA A 14 1.04 16.29 10.30
CA ALA A 14 2.47 16.35 10.58
C ALA A 14 2.92 15.50 11.77
N GLU A 15 2.12 15.49 12.85
CA GLU A 15 2.37 14.76 14.09
C GLU A 15 2.28 13.23 13.97
N ARG A 16 1.73 12.70 12.87
CA ARG A 16 1.62 11.25 12.59
C ARG A 16 2.54 10.77 11.47
N ARG A 17 3.24 11.66 10.77
CA ARG A 17 4.05 11.32 9.59
C ARG A 17 5.10 10.25 9.88
N ASP A 18 5.89 10.42 10.92
CA ASP A 18 6.95 9.45 11.25
C ASP A 18 6.38 8.06 11.56
N GLU A 19 5.20 8.00 12.18
CA GLU A 19 4.52 6.75 12.47
C GLU A 19 3.97 6.11 11.20
N PHE A 20 3.27 6.90 10.38
CA PHE A 20 2.78 6.47 9.09
C PHE A 20 3.92 5.95 8.18
N GLU A 21 5.01 6.70 8.04
CA GLU A 21 6.17 6.28 7.23
C GLU A 21 6.78 4.97 7.75
N ARG A 22 6.85 4.73 9.07
CA ARG A 22 7.32 3.44 9.62
C ARG A 22 6.45 2.23 9.24
N HIS A 23 5.16 2.44 9.02
CA HIS A 23 4.22 1.37 8.67
C HIS A 23 4.13 1.13 7.16
N TYR A 24 4.20 2.19 6.36
CA TYR A 24 3.92 2.17 4.92
C TYR A 24 5.16 2.26 4.01
N ALA A 25 6.32 2.72 4.50
CA ALA A 25 7.54 2.75 3.71
C ALA A 25 8.13 1.34 3.48
N ASP A 26 9.17 1.24 2.66
CA ASP A 26 9.85 -0.04 2.42
C ASP A 26 10.31 -0.67 3.75
N GLY A 27 10.04 -1.97 3.88
CA GLY A 27 10.31 -2.71 5.11
C GLY A 27 9.35 -2.43 6.27
N GLY A 28 8.35 -1.55 6.11
CA GLY A 28 7.28 -1.30 7.08
C GLY A 28 6.35 -2.49 7.30
N THR A 29 5.41 -2.38 8.25
CA THR A 29 4.49 -3.49 8.60
C THR A 29 3.67 -3.98 7.41
N TRP A 30 3.18 -3.07 6.56
CA TRP A 30 2.41 -3.42 5.36
C TRP A 30 3.26 -4.22 4.38
N VAL A 31 4.45 -3.72 4.09
CA VAL A 31 5.42 -4.38 3.20
C VAL A 31 5.82 -5.76 3.73
N ARG A 32 6.04 -5.90 5.05
CA ARG A 32 6.34 -7.20 5.67
C ARG A 32 5.19 -8.20 5.51
N LEU A 33 3.94 -7.75 5.57
CA LEU A 33 2.78 -8.60 5.30
C LEU A 33 2.72 -9.00 3.82
N PHE A 34 2.82 -8.03 2.90
CA PHE A 34 2.72 -8.29 1.46
C PHE A 34 3.84 -9.19 0.93
N ARG A 35 5.08 -9.05 1.44
CA ARG A 35 6.21 -9.91 1.09
C ARG A 35 6.00 -11.40 1.42
N ARG A 36 5.03 -11.76 2.26
CA ARG A 36 4.68 -13.17 2.53
C ARG A 36 3.89 -13.81 1.39
N ALA A 37 3.32 -13.02 0.49
CA ALA A 37 2.46 -13.49 -0.59
C ALA A 37 3.25 -13.79 -1.87
N PRO A 38 3.05 -14.96 -2.50
CA PRO A 38 3.54 -15.20 -3.85
C PRO A 38 2.99 -14.15 -4.82
N GLY A 39 3.87 -13.58 -5.65
CA GLY A 39 3.48 -12.60 -6.66
C GLY A 39 3.38 -11.14 -6.18
N TYR A 40 3.71 -10.85 -4.91
CA TYR A 40 4.02 -9.48 -4.52
C TYR A 40 5.32 -9.02 -5.18
N VAL A 41 5.32 -7.82 -5.75
CA VAL A 41 6.48 -7.23 -6.43
C VAL A 41 7.12 -6.17 -5.53
N GLN A 42 6.37 -5.13 -5.16
CA GLN A 42 6.90 -3.97 -4.44
C GLN A 42 5.78 -3.10 -3.88
N THR A 43 6.07 -2.34 -2.83
CA THR A 43 5.28 -1.19 -2.40
C THR A 43 6.15 0.04 -2.52
N LEU A 44 5.63 1.06 -3.19
CA LEU A 44 6.23 2.39 -3.20
C LEU A 44 5.42 3.29 -2.27
N LEU A 45 6.12 4.02 -1.40
CA LEU A 45 5.55 5.14 -0.66
C LEU A 45 6.07 6.44 -1.27
N LEU A 46 5.16 7.27 -1.77
CA LEU A 46 5.45 8.55 -2.38
C LEU A 46 4.87 9.65 -1.49
N ARG A 47 5.67 10.69 -1.23
CA ARG A 47 5.19 11.93 -0.62
C ARG A 47 5.08 13.01 -1.67
N ASP A 48 3.95 13.71 -1.68
CA ASP A 48 3.73 14.83 -2.58
C ASP A 48 4.74 15.96 -2.29
N ARG A 49 5.31 16.55 -3.35
CA ARG A 49 6.35 17.58 -3.25
C ARG A 49 5.78 18.94 -2.87
N ASP A 50 4.55 19.22 -3.26
CA ASP A 50 3.88 20.50 -3.06
C ASP A 50 2.93 20.46 -1.86
N MET A 51 2.41 19.27 -1.52
CA MET A 51 1.52 19.04 -0.39
C MET A 51 2.09 18.01 0.58
N SER A 52 2.94 18.43 1.53
CA SER A 52 3.66 17.51 2.45
C SER A 52 2.79 16.58 3.34
N GLU A 53 1.49 16.85 3.45
CA GLU A 53 0.52 15.98 4.14
C GLU A 53 -0.03 14.87 3.24
N ARG A 54 0.14 14.97 1.92
CA ARG A 54 -0.38 14.01 0.96
C ARG A 54 0.66 12.94 0.64
N TYR A 55 0.25 11.69 0.83
CA TYR A 55 1.03 10.50 0.51
C TYR A 55 0.26 9.60 -0.45
N VAL A 56 1.00 8.82 -1.24
CA VAL A 56 0.44 7.81 -2.14
C VAL A 56 1.19 6.50 -1.95
N THR A 57 0.47 5.39 -1.82
CA THR A 57 1.06 4.06 -1.95
C THR A 57 0.77 3.47 -3.32
N ILE A 58 1.73 2.74 -3.86
CA ILE A 58 1.55 1.90 -5.06
C ILE A 58 1.98 0.48 -4.68
N ASP A 59 0.99 -0.40 -4.51
CA ASP A 59 1.22 -1.81 -4.21
C ASP A 59 1.17 -2.64 -5.48
N ARG A 60 2.34 -3.13 -5.89
CA ARG A 60 2.59 -3.80 -7.17
C ARG A 60 2.61 -5.30 -7.01
N TRP A 61 1.96 -5.99 -7.94
CA TRP A 61 1.77 -7.42 -7.99
C TRP A 61 2.03 -7.92 -9.42
N ILE A 62 2.40 -9.18 -9.57
CA ILE A 62 2.65 -9.78 -10.89
C ILE A 62 1.39 -9.85 -11.75
N ASP A 63 0.21 -9.94 -11.13
CA ASP A 63 -1.11 -9.88 -11.75
C ASP A 63 -2.20 -9.68 -10.67
N GLU A 64 -3.45 -9.49 -11.10
CA GLU A 64 -4.61 -9.32 -10.21
C GLU A 64 -4.91 -10.59 -9.39
N SER A 65 -4.61 -11.78 -9.94
CA SER A 65 -4.91 -13.05 -9.27
C SER A 65 -4.03 -13.25 -8.04
N ALA A 66 -2.75 -12.85 -8.11
CA ALA A 66 -1.83 -12.83 -6.99
C ALA A 66 -2.33 -11.91 -5.87
N TYR A 67 -2.80 -10.71 -6.20
CA TYR A 67 -3.40 -9.79 -5.23
C TYR A 67 -4.67 -10.38 -4.58
N LYS A 68 -5.58 -10.95 -5.38
CA LYS A 68 -6.81 -11.59 -4.86
C LYS A 68 -6.49 -12.77 -3.95
N ALA A 69 -5.52 -13.61 -4.31
CA ALA A 69 -5.06 -14.71 -3.49
C ALA A 69 -4.44 -14.22 -2.16
N PHE A 70 -3.66 -13.15 -2.19
CA PHE A 70 -3.17 -12.50 -0.97
C PHE A 70 -4.32 -12.06 -0.05
N ARG A 71 -5.32 -11.35 -0.60
CA ARG A 71 -6.47 -10.86 0.17
C ARG A 71 -7.29 -11.99 0.80
N LEU A 72 -7.37 -13.15 0.14
CA LEU A 72 -8.02 -14.33 0.68
C LEU A 72 -7.19 -14.98 1.80
N ASN A 73 -5.89 -15.20 1.56
CA ASN A 73 -5.03 -15.98 2.45
C ASN A 73 -4.57 -15.23 3.71
N PHE A 74 -4.49 -13.89 3.63
CA PHE A 74 -4.01 -13.03 4.72
C PHE A 74 -5.07 -12.01 5.15
N GLY A 75 -6.34 -12.28 4.87
CA GLY A 75 -7.43 -11.33 5.09
C GLY A 75 -7.59 -10.92 6.56
N ASP A 76 -7.33 -11.83 7.52
CA ASP A 76 -7.36 -11.52 8.94
C ASP A 76 -6.20 -10.61 9.35
N GLU A 77 -4.96 -10.93 8.96
CA GLU A 77 -3.82 -10.05 9.26
C GLU A 77 -3.91 -8.71 8.56
N TYR A 78 -4.47 -8.67 7.34
CA TYR A 78 -4.75 -7.42 6.64
C TYR A 78 -5.68 -6.54 7.48
N ARG A 79 -6.82 -7.07 7.94
CA ARG A 79 -7.78 -6.32 8.76
C ARG A 79 -7.18 -5.88 10.09
N ALA A 80 -6.40 -6.74 10.73
CA ALA A 80 -5.73 -6.40 11.98
C ALA A 80 -4.71 -5.26 11.78
N LEU A 81 -3.99 -5.27 10.66
CA LEU A 81 -3.03 -4.23 10.33
C LEU A 81 -3.70 -2.91 9.92
N ASP A 82 -4.81 -3.00 9.21
CA ASP A 82 -5.68 -1.86 8.87
C ASP A 82 -6.17 -1.17 10.15
N ALA A 83 -6.71 -1.93 11.11
CA ALA A 83 -7.13 -1.42 12.41
C ALA A 83 -5.95 -0.84 13.23
N LEU A 84 -4.75 -1.41 13.13
CA LEU A 84 -3.55 -0.86 13.79
C LEU A 84 -3.18 0.53 13.23
N CYS A 85 -3.40 0.74 11.93
CA CYS A 85 -3.07 1.99 11.25
C CYS A 85 -4.21 3.01 11.26
N GLU A 86 -5.37 2.65 11.82
CA GLU A 86 -6.55 3.50 11.87
C GLU A 86 -6.24 4.81 12.61
N GLY A 87 -6.60 5.93 12.00
CA GLY A 87 -6.41 7.27 12.58
C GLY A 87 -5.01 7.85 12.40
N PHE A 88 -4.10 7.19 11.67
CA PHE A 88 -2.85 7.82 11.22
C PHE A 88 -3.09 8.86 10.14
N ALA A 89 -4.00 8.60 9.20
CA ALA A 89 -4.44 9.58 8.22
C ALA A 89 -5.78 10.21 8.61
N LYS A 90 -5.96 11.49 8.29
CA LYS A 90 -7.25 12.19 8.41
C LYS A 90 -8.22 11.83 7.27
N ARG A 91 -7.67 11.33 6.16
CA ARG A 91 -8.42 10.92 4.98
C ARG A 91 -7.62 9.86 4.23
N GLU A 92 -8.32 8.83 3.77
CA GLU A 92 -7.79 7.74 2.97
C GLU A 92 -8.72 7.50 1.78
N VAL A 93 -8.16 7.38 0.58
CA VAL A 93 -8.93 7.20 -0.66
C VAL A 93 -8.25 6.13 -1.50
N ALA A 94 -8.99 5.07 -1.81
CA ALA A 94 -8.60 4.15 -2.87
C ALA A 94 -8.68 4.90 -4.22
N LEU A 95 -7.52 5.14 -4.84
CA LEU A 95 -7.45 5.76 -6.17
C LEU A 95 -7.79 4.78 -7.29
N GLY A 96 -7.73 3.47 -6.99
CA GLY A 96 -8.19 2.41 -7.88
C GLY A 96 -7.10 1.39 -8.15
N THR A 97 -7.43 0.48 -9.06
CA THR A 97 -6.58 -0.65 -9.45
C THR A 97 -6.22 -0.49 -10.92
N PHE A 98 -4.96 -0.76 -11.28
CA PHE A 98 -4.40 -0.44 -12.59
C PHE A 98 -3.60 -1.62 -13.14
N ASP A 99 -3.61 -1.78 -14.46
CA ASP A 99 -2.65 -2.61 -15.17
C ASP A 99 -1.34 -1.84 -15.37
N GLU A 100 -0.23 -2.44 -14.98
CA GLU A 100 1.10 -1.96 -15.35
C GLU A 100 1.44 -2.50 -16.74
N ILE A 101 1.54 -1.58 -17.71
CA ILE A 101 1.85 -1.89 -19.11
C ILE A 101 3.33 -1.68 -19.38
N GLY A 102 3.96 -2.61 -20.12
CA GLY A 102 5.37 -2.48 -20.52
C GLY A 102 6.37 -2.74 -19.38
N VAL A 103 5.94 -3.45 -18.35
CA VAL A 103 6.84 -4.04 -17.35
C VAL A 103 7.39 -5.35 -17.92
N ASP A 104 8.71 -5.44 -18.03
CA ASP A 104 9.45 -6.65 -18.44
C ASP A 104 9.52 -7.68 -17.28
#